data_AF-A0A8C0YSA0-F1
#
_entry.id   AF-A0A8C0YSA0-F1
#
_cell.length_a   1.000
_cell.length_b   1.000
_cell.length_c   1.000
_cell.angle_alpha   90.00
_cell.angle_beta   90.00
_cell.angle_gamma   90.00
#
_symmetry.space_group_name_H-M   'P 1'
#
loop_
_entity.id
_entity.type
_entity.pdbx_description
1 polymer ?
#
loop_
_entity_poly.entity_id
_entity_poly.type
_entity_poly.pdbx_seq_one_letter_code
_entity_poly.pdbx_strand_id
1 'polypeptide(L)'
;MDARRVKQKVSAGFKMRGLILRPESSRFLLRVLESVTEADLEEVLERILDAVEKQPLGSSMVELSVLEAAVQDCSQSCDETIDNVFNIIGAFDVPRFIFSTERKKFVPISMTNHPVPKLCGQSRDKAELFRERYTILQQRTHRHELFTPPVIGSAPDEGRNKFQLKTVEALLGSTAKVGEVIVLGMITQLKEVFLLFPHSCSFLFSCLCFGLYTESCFVLAEGWYEDSVFHINAFGFPPTEPSSFTRAYYGNINFFGGPSSTAVKASAKLKQLEEENEDAMFVIVSDVWLDRVEVLEKIQTMFSGYSAMPPTCFIFCGNFSSAPYGRHQLRTLKESFKALADLICEYPSIHKSSRFVYNVRSSISEFRQRVPFSVFTTNPCRVQYCSQEMVVIREDLVNKMCRNCVRLPSSNLDIPSHFVKTILSQGHLTPLPLYVCPVHWPYDYALRVYPVPDVIVFADKYDPFNVLELHMLHVF
;
A
#
# COMPACT_ATOMS: atom_id res chain seq x y z
N MET A 1 6.05 43.79 -4.29
CA MET A 1 6.28 42.99 -5.51
C MET A 1 5.65 43.67 -6.72
N ASP A 2 6.25 43.54 -7.91
CA ASP A 2 5.61 44.02 -9.15
C ASP A 2 4.42 43.10 -9.51
N ALA A 3 3.20 43.63 -9.39
CA ALA A 3 1.96 42.91 -9.65
C ALA A 3 1.87 42.33 -11.07
N ARG A 4 2.56 42.93 -12.06
CA ARG A 4 2.59 42.40 -13.44
C ARG A 4 3.43 41.12 -13.51
N ARG A 5 4.56 41.08 -12.80
CA ARG A 5 5.47 39.93 -12.75
C ARG A 5 4.82 38.74 -12.03
N VAL A 6 4.12 38.97 -10.92
CA VAL A 6 3.37 37.93 -10.19
C VAL A 6 2.24 37.37 -11.06
N LYS A 7 1.48 38.23 -11.74
CA LYS A 7 0.40 37.80 -12.65
C LYS A 7 0.90 36.95 -13.81
N GLN A 8 2.07 37.25 -14.38
CA GLN A 8 2.69 36.43 -15.40
C GLN A 8 3.12 35.06 -14.86
N LYS A 9 3.74 35.01 -13.68
CA LYS A 9 4.10 33.73 -13.02
C LYS A 9 2.88 32.86 -12.72
N VAL A 10 1.83 33.43 -12.13
CA VAL A 10 0.56 32.72 -11.88
C VAL A 10 -0.03 32.17 -13.17
N SER A 11 -0.16 33.00 -14.21
CA SER A 11 -0.72 32.53 -15.48
C SER A 11 0.15 31.48 -16.16
N ALA A 12 1.47 31.54 -16.02
CA ALA A 12 2.38 30.54 -16.55
C ALA A 12 2.24 29.21 -15.79
N GLY A 13 2.23 29.23 -14.45
CA GLY A 13 2.09 28.04 -13.62
C GLY A 13 0.81 27.25 -13.92
N PHE A 14 -0.34 27.92 -13.99
CA PHE A 14 -1.60 27.26 -14.36
C PHE A 14 -1.57 26.70 -15.78
N LYS A 15 -1.02 27.43 -16.76
CA LYS A 15 -0.88 26.94 -18.14
C LYS A 15 0.05 25.74 -18.26
N MET A 16 1.14 25.71 -17.51
CA MET A 16 2.07 24.57 -17.47
C MET A 16 1.40 23.29 -16.95
N ARG A 17 0.42 23.42 -16.05
CA ARG A 17 -0.42 22.32 -15.57
C ARG A 17 -1.66 22.05 -16.45
N GLY A 18 -1.80 22.72 -17.60
CA GLY A 18 -2.93 22.57 -18.52
C GLY A 18 -4.24 23.20 -18.04
N LEU A 19 -4.17 24.13 -17.09
CA LEU A 19 -5.30 24.81 -16.46
C LEU A 19 -5.42 26.28 -16.92
N ILE A 20 -6.64 26.79 -16.97
CA ILE A 20 -6.95 28.18 -17.34
C ILE A 20 -7.75 28.84 -16.21
N LEU A 21 -7.20 29.90 -15.63
CA LEU A 21 -7.88 30.71 -14.62
C LEU A 21 -8.92 31.63 -15.26
N ARG A 22 -10.13 31.66 -14.69
CA ARG A 22 -11.10 32.73 -15.00
C ARG A 22 -10.61 34.09 -14.47
N PRO A 23 -11.03 35.21 -15.07
CA PRO A 23 -10.59 36.55 -14.65
C PRO A 23 -10.85 36.85 -13.15
N GLU A 24 -11.96 36.35 -12.61
CA GLU A 24 -12.33 36.53 -11.20
C GLU A 24 -11.41 35.72 -10.27
N SER A 25 -11.17 34.45 -10.58
CA SER A 25 -10.22 33.58 -9.88
C SER A 25 -8.80 34.15 -9.91
N SER A 26 -8.37 34.71 -11.06
CA SER A 26 -7.06 35.34 -11.18
C SER A 26 -6.93 36.58 -10.28
N ARG A 27 -7.98 37.40 -10.14
CA ARG A 27 -7.96 38.56 -9.22
C ARG A 27 -7.92 38.11 -7.76
N PHE A 28 -8.69 37.07 -7.40
CA PHE A 28 -8.68 36.51 -6.06
C PHE A 28 -7.29 35.98 -5.69
N LEU A 29 -6.67 35.16 -6.55
CA LEU A 29 -5.35 34.60 -6.28
C LEU A 29 -4.28 35.68 -6.10
N LEU A 30 -4.33 36.72 -6.92
CA LEU A 30 -3.39 37.84 -6.81
C LEU A 30 -3.51 38.56 -5.47
N ARG A 31 -4.73 38.74 -4.94
CA ARG A 31 -4.95 39.31 -3.59
C ARG A 31 -4.41 38.42 -2.49
N VAL A 32 -4.55 37.10 -2.61
CA VAL A 32 -4.01 36.14 -1.64
C VAL A 32 -2.47 36.14 -1.66
N LEU A 33 -1.87 36.24 -2.84
CA LEU A 33 -0.41 36.24 -3.00
C LEU A 33 0.24 37.60 -2.70
N GLU A 34 -0.54 38.69 -2.54
CA GLU A 34 -0.01 40.00 -2.13
C GLU A 34 0.58 39.99 -0.72
N SER A 35 0.09 39.12 0.17
CA SER A 35 0.57 38.97 1.56
C SER A 35 1.73 37.98 1.73
N VAL A 36 2.15 37.29 0.67
CA VAL A 36 3.24 36.29 0.70
C VAL A 36 4.58 36.98 0.43
N THR A 37 5.70 36.49 0.97
CA THR A 37 7.03 37.06 0.67
C THR A 37 7.53 36.62 -0.71
N GLU A 38 8.49 37.35 -1.32
CA GLU A 38 9.02 36.98 -2.65
C GLU A 38 9.82 35.66 -2.62
N ALA A 39 10.36 35.27 -1.46
CA ALA A 39 11.07 33.99 -1.26
C ALA A 39 10.11 32.79 -1.26
N ASP A 40 8.91 32.95 -0.68
CA ASP A 40 7.94 31.86 -0.50
C ASP A 40 6.93 31.77 -1.66
N LEU A 41 6.91 32.77 -2.56
CA LEU A 41 5.89 32.89 -3.61
C LEU A 41 5.84 31.67 -4.55
N GLU A 42 6.99 31.13 -4.95
CA GLU A 42 7.05 29.95 -5.83
C GLU A 42 6.53 28.70 -5.11
N GLU A 43 6.91 28.52 -3.85
CA GLU A 43 6.47 27.38 -3.05
C GLU A 43 4.96 27.42 -2.76
N VAL A 44 4.44 28.59 -2.38
CA VAL A 44 3.00 28.78 -2.13
C VAL A 44 2.19 28.63 -3.41
N LEU A 45 2.69 29.12 -4.55
CA LEU A 45 2.02 28.96 -5.84
C LEU A 45 1.95 27.48 -6.27
N GLU A 46 3.03 26.72 -6.10
CA GLU A 46 3.03 25.27 -6.38
C GLU A 46 2.07 24.54 -5.43
N ARG A 47 2.04 24.88 -4.13
CA ARG A 47 1.07 24.32 -3.17
C ARG A 47 -0.38 24.56 -3.60
N ILE A 48 -0.71 25.77 -4.03
CA ILE A 48 -2.06 26.10 -4.50
C ILE A 48 -2.38 25.38 -5.82
N LEU A 49 -1.42 25.29 -6.76
CA LEU A 49 -1.58 24.54 -8.00
C LEU A 49 -1.87 23.06 -7.74
N ASP A 50 -1.11 22.44 -6.84
CA ASP A 50 -1.33 21.05 -6.44
C ASP A 50 -2.67 20.86 -5.72
N ALA A 51 -3.09 21.83 -4.88
CA ALA A 51 -4.40 21.80 -4.21
C ALA A 51 -5.57 21.95 -5.21
N VAL A 52 -5.41 22.74 -6.26
CA VAL A 52 -6.40 22.82 -7.35
C VAL A 52 -6.46 21.51 -8.14
N GLU A 53 -5.31 20.87 -8.42
CA GLU A 53 -5.28 19.58 -9.13
C GLU A 53 -5.92 18.43 -8.35
N LYS A 54 -5.94 18.50 -7.02
CA LYS A 54 -6.57 17.51 -6.13
C LYS A 54 -8.09 17.57 -6.13
N GLN A 55 -8.70 18.62 -6.68
CA GLN A 55 -10.15 18.81 -6.69
C GLN A 55 -10.82 18.17 -7.92
N PRO A 56 -12.10 17.76 -7.83
CA PRO A 56 -12.90 17.27 -8.95
C PRO A 56 -13.15 18.37 -10.00
N LEU A 57 -12.19 18.60 -10.88
CA LEU A 57 -12.32 19.57 -11.97
C LEU A 57 -13.22 19.01 -13.08
N GLY A 58 -14.36 19.66 -13.32
CA GLY A 58 -15.24 19.33 -14.45
C GLY A 58 -14.71 19.81 -15.80
N SER A 59 -13.74 20.71 -15.83
CA SER A 59 -13.08 21.21 -17.04
C SER A 59 -11.67 21.76 -16.73
N SER A 60 -10.89 22.08 -17.75
CA SER A 60 -9.60 22.79 -17.61
C SER A 60 -9.75 24.24 -17.13
N MET A 61 -10.97 24.77 -17.04
CA MET A 61 -11.26 26.11 -16.54
C MET A 61 -11.44 26.08 -15.01
N VAL A 62 -10.58 26.81 -14.30
CA VAL A 62 -10.61 26.88 -12.83
C VAL A 62 -11.58 27.98 -12.39
N GLU A 63 -12.66 27.57 -11.71
CA GLU A 63 -13.68 28.46 -11.15
C GLU A 63 -13.26 29.04 -9.80
N LEU A 64 -13.93 30.11 -9.36
CA LEU A 64 -13.57 30.82 -8.13
C LEU A 64 -13.71 29.92 -6.89
N SER A 65 -14.80 29.14 -6.82
CA SER A 65 -15.07 28.19 -5.72
C SER A 65 -13.98 27.13 -5.56
N VAL A 66 -13.47 26.60 -6.67
CA VAL A 66 -12.36 25.62 -6.69
C VAL A 66 -11.08 26.26 -6.13
N LEU A 67 -10.81 27.50 -6.54
CA LEU A 67 -9.61 28.20 -6.11
C LEU A 67 -9.69 28.64 -4.63
N GLU A 68 -10.86 29.10 -4.17
CA GLU A 68 -11.11 29.43 -2.75
C GLU A 68 -10.92 28.21 -1.86
N ALA A 69 -11.46 27.05 -2.26
CA ALA A 69 -11.26 25.80 -1.55
C ALA A 69 -9.77 25.38 -1.51
N ALA A 70 -9.03 25.57 -2.61
CA ALA A 70 -7.60 25.26 -2.67
C ALA A 70 -6.78 26.15 -1.73
N VAL A 71 -7.08 27.45 -1.71
CA VAL A 71 -6.41 28.41 -0.81
C VAL A 71 -6.73 28.12 0.64
N GLN A 72 -7.99 27.77 0.94
CA GLN A 72 -8.41 27.43 2.30
C GLN A 72 -7.74 26.14 2.80
N ASP A 73 -7.66 25.10 1.98
CA ASP A 73 -6.92 23.85 2.29
C ASP A 73 -5.44 24.14 2.58
N CYS A 74 -4.81 25.01 1.78
CA CYS A 74 -3.43 25.43 2.01
C CYS A 74 -3.26 26.17 3.35
N SER A 75 -4.27 26.93 3.80
CA SER A 75 -4.22 27.71 5.05
C SER A 75 -4.53 26.91 6.32
N GLN A 76 -5.29 25.81 6.21
CA GLN A 76 -5.66 24.96 7.35
C GLN A 76 -4.60 23.89 7.67
N SER A 77 -3.77 23.52 6.68
CA SER A 77 -2.74 22.48 6.83
C SER A 77 -1.67 22.74 7.90
N CYS A 78 -1.57 23.95 8.46
CA CYS A 78 -0.55 24.32 9.44
C CYS A 78 -0.86 23.84 10.87
N ASP A 79 -2.13 23.82 11.29
CA ASP A 79 -2.50 23.69 12.73
C ASP A 79 -2.97 22.29 13.17
N GLU A 80 -3.39 21.40 12.26
CA GLU A 80 -3.96 20.08 12.62
C GLU A 80 -2.93 18.99 13.02
N THR A 81 -1.65 19.33 13.14
CA THR A 81 -0.56 18.35 13.14
C THR A 81 -0.24 17.71 14.50
N ILE A 82 -0.71 18.26 15.63
CA ILE A 82 -0.34 17.76 16.97
C ILE A 82 -1.17 16.54 17.38
N ASP A 83 -2.45 16.46 17.01
CA ASP A 83 -3.34 15.37 17.44
C ASP A 83 -3.17 14.08 16.63
N ASN A 84 -2.45 14.13 15.51
CA ASN A 84 -2.43 13.06 14.49
C ASN A 84 -1.11 12.27 14.47
N VAL A 85 -0.37 12.21 15.58
CA VAL A 85 0.93 11.52 15.66
C VAL A 85 0.79 9.99 15.52
N PHE A 86 -0.26 9.39 16.09
CA PHE A 86 -0.46 7.95 16.06
C PHE A 86 -1.90 7.60 15.71
N ASN A 87 -2.09 7.03 14.51
CA ASN A 87 -3.38 6.64 13.95
C ASN A 87 -3.43 5.15 13.58
N ILE A 88 -4.64 4.58 13.73
CA ILE A 88 -4.95 3.20 13.31
C ILE A 88 -6.01 3.29 12.22
N ILE A 89 -5.70 2.74 11.06
CA ILE A 89 -6.51 2.85 9.84
C ILE A 89 -6.99 1.45 9.49
N GLY A 90 -8.32 1.27 9.47
CA GLY A 90 -8.95 0.04 9.02
C GLY A 90 -8.87 -0.11 7.50
N ALA A 91 -8.95 -1.35 7.01
CA ALA A 91 -8.92 -1.68 5.59
C ALA A 91 -10.06 -1.01 4.80
N PHE A 92 -11.22 -0.80 5.42
CA PHE A 92 -12.35 -0.10 4.80
C PHE A 92 -12.19 1.42 4.77
N ASP A 93 -11.28 1.95 5.57
CA ASP A 93 -10.97 3.39 5.67
C ASP A 93 -9.76 3.78 4.83
N VAL A 94 -9.10 2.80 4.19
CA VAL A 94 -8.02 3.06 3.23
C VAL A 94 -8.60 3.86 2.06
N PRO A 95 -7.96 4.98 1.67
CA PRO A 95 -8.44 5.80 0.57
C PRO A 95 -8.28 5.06 -0.77
N ARG A 96 -9.35 5.05 -1.57
CA ARG A 96 -9.35 4.41 -2.89
C ARG A 96 -8.91 5.37 -3.97
N PHE A 97 -7.78 5.06 -4.60
CA PHE A 97 -7.26 5.76 -5.77
C PHE A 97 -7.27 4.87 -7.00
N ILE A 98 -7.68 5.44 -8.14
CA ILE A 98 -7.69 4.79 -9.45
C ILE A 98 -6.55 5.36 -10.28
N PHE A 99 -5.78 4.49 -10.93
CA PHE A 99 -4.74 4.93 -11.85
C PHE A 99 -5.36 5.30 -13.20
N SER A 100 -5.22 6.56 -13.62
CA SER A 100 -5.61 7.01 -14.95
C SER A 100 -4.45 6.78 -15.92
N THR A 101 -4.64 5.89 -16.90
CA THR A 101 -3.65 5.61 -17.95
C THR A 101 -3.40 6.84 -18.84
N GLU A 102 -4.44 7.63 -19.11
CA GLU A 102 -4.36 8.88 -19.90
C GLU A 102 -3.54 9.94 -19.18
N ARG A 103 -3.85 10.20 -17.89
CA ARG A 103 -3.16 11.22 -17.09
C ARG A 103 -1.84 10.73 -16.49
N LYS A 104 -1.58 9.43 -16.52
CA LYS A 104 -0.48 8.75 -15.81
C LYS A 104 -0.38 9.16 -14.33
N LYS A 105 -1.54 9.37 -13.68
CA LYS A 105 -1.67 9.83 -12.30
C LYS A 105 -2.72 9.00 -11.56
N PHE A 106 -2.57 8.90 -10.25
CA PHE A 106 -3.61 8.39 -9.37
C PHE A 106 -4.63 9.49 -9.08
N VAL A 107 -5.91 9.16 -9.22
CA VAL A 107 -7.03 10.06 -8.93
C VAL A 107 -7.93 9.44 -7.85
N PRO A 108 -8.43 10.24 -6.88
CA PRO A 108 -9.41 9.77 -5.91
C PRO A 108 -10.63 9.17 -6.61
N ILE A 109 -11.22 8.10 -6.05
CA ILE A 109 -12.40 7.47 -6.63
C ILE A 109 -13.56 8.45 -6.86
N SER A 110 -13.73 9.44 -5.98
CA SER A 110 -14.74 10.49 -6.08
C SER A 110 -14.61 11.36 -7.33
N MET A 111 -13.43 11.39 -7.95
CA MET A 111 -13.13 12.11 -9.20
C MET A 111 -13.25 11.21 -10.44
N THR A 112 -13.82 10.02 -10.31
CA THR A 112 -13.94 9.04 -11.38
C THR A 112 -15.37 8.52 -11.51
N ASN A 113 -15.65 7.85 -12.63
CA ASN A 113 -16.92 7.17 -12.85
C ASN A 113 -16.97 5.76 -12.22
N HIS A 114 -15.99 5.40 -11.37
CA HIS A 114 -15.99 4.10 -10.70
C HIS A 114 -17.03 4.05 -9.57
N PRO A 115 -17.73 2.91 -9.41
CA PRO A 115 -18.70 2.76 -8.33
C PRO A 115 -17.98 2.68 -6.97
N VAL A 116 -18.61 3.29 -5.96
CA VAL A 116 -18.19 3.18 -4.56
C VAL A 116 -18.15 1.69 -4.15
N PRO A 117 -17.06 1.22 -3.50
CA PRO A 117 -16.91 -0.18 -3.16
C PRO A 117 -18.00 -0.65 -2.17
N LYS A 118 -18.46 -1.89 -2.35
CA LYS A 118 -19.47 -2.55 -1.51
C LYS A 118 -18.97 -3.93 -1.10
N LEU A 119 -19.40 -4.43 0.06
CA LEU A 119 -19.01 -5.79 0.51
C LEU A 119 -19.43 -6.89 -0.48
N CYS A 120 -20.62 -6.73 -1.06
CA CYS A 120 -21.15 -7.57 -2.13
C CYS A 120 -20.94 -6.86 -3.48
N GLY A 121 -19.82 -7.17 -4.13
CA GLY A 121 -19.48 -6.65 -5.46
C GLY A 121 -20.29 -7.32 -6.59
N GLN A 122 -20.23 -6.71 -7.76
CA GLN A 122 -20.72 -7.24 -9.03
C GLN A 122 -19.67 -8.14 -9.70
N SER A 123 -20.09 -8.95 -10.68
CA SER A 123 -19.17 -9.80 -11.46
C SER A 123 -18.03 -9.00 -12.12
N ARG A 124 -18.32 -7.76 -12.53
CA ARG A 124 -17.31 -6.83 -13.07
C ARG A 124 -16.20 -6.52 -12.05
N ASP A 125 -16.53 -6.37 -10.77
CA ASP A 125 -15.54 -6.05 -9.74
C ASP A 125 -14.50 -7.17 -9.59
N LYS A 126 -14.90 -8.43 -9.82
CA LYS A 126 -13.97 -9.57 -9.86
C LYS A 126 -12.94 -9.44 -10.98
N ALA A 127 -13.35 -8.96 -12.15
CA ALA A 127 -12.44 -8.76 -13.27
C ALA A 127 -11.54 -7.53 -13.07
N GLU A 128 -12.12 -6.44 -12.57
CA GLU A 128 -11.39 -5.20 -12.28
C GLU A 128 -10.30 -5.41 -11.22
N LEU A 129 -10.50 -6.30 -10.25
CA LEU A 129 -9.49 -6.70 -9.28
C LEU A 129 -8.15 -7.07 -9.95
N PHE A 130 -8.16 -8.02 -10.88
CA PHE A 130 -6.94 -8.48 -11.55
C PHE A 130 -6.40 -7.45 -12.54
N ARG A 131 -7.29 -6.66 -13.17
CA ARG A 131 -6.89 -5.54 -14.04
C ARG A 131 -6.16 -4.46 -13.26
N GLU A 132 -6.67 -4.05 -12.11
CA GLU A 132 -6.03 -3.05 -11.25
C GLU A 132 -4.65 -3.53 -10.80
N ARG A 133 -4.52 -4.79 -10.33
CA ARG A 133 -3.23 -5.39 -9.97
C ARG A 133 -2.24 -5.34 -11.14
N TYR A 134 -2.67 -5.73 -12.35
CA TYR A 134 -1.87 -5.65 -13.56
C TYR A 134 -1.43 -4.21 -13.87
N THR A 135 -2.37 -3.26 -13.90
CA THR A 135 -2.11 -1.86 -14.27
C THR A 135 -1.10 -1.21 -13.34
N ILE A 136 -1.15 -1.50 -12.03
CA ILE A 136 -0.21 -0.95 -11.05
C ILE A 136 1.20 -1.48 -11.29
N LEU A 137 1.35 -2.78 -11.55
CA LEU A 137 2.64 -3.39 -11.84
C LEU A 137 3.17 -2.96 -13.20
N GLN A 138 2.30 -2.79 -14.19
CA GLN A 138 2.64 -2.32 -15.52
C GLN A 138 3.19 -0.88 -15.47
N GLN A 139 2.48 0.05 -14.84
CA GLN A 139 2.97 1.44 -14.73
C GLN A 139 4.27 1.52 -13.93
N ARG A 140 4.42 0.70 -12.90
CA ARG A 140 5.65 0.65 -12.08
C ARG A 140 6.82 0.11 -12.88
N THR A 141 6.60 -0.95 -13.65
CA THR A 141 7.63 -1.56 -14.50
C THR A 141 8.09 -0.61 -15.59
N HIS A 142 7.18 0.09 -16.27
CA HIS A 142 7.54 1.06 -17.33
C HIS A 142 8.35 2.26 -16.83
N ARG A 143 8.33 2.55 -15.53
CA ARG A 143 9.12 3.63 -14.93
C ARG A 143 10.51 3.19 -14.46
N HIS A 144 10.78 1.90 -14.47
CA HIS A 144 12.09 1.37 -14.10
C HIS A 144 13.12 1.62 -15.22
N GLU A 145 14.36 1.95 -14.87
CA GLU A 145 15.41 2.37 -15.81
C GLU A 145 15.63 1.39 -16.98
N LEU A 146 15.50 0.09 -16.71
CA LEU A 146 15.64 -0.99 -17.69
C LEU A 146 14.52 -1.02 -18.76
N PHE A 147 13.36 -0.41 -18.48
CA PHE A 147 12.18 -0.44 -19.35
C PHE A 147 11.78 0.95 -19.88
N THR A 148 12.45 2.01 -19.42
CA THR A 148 12.19 3.37 -19.86
C THR A 148 12.73 3.58 -21.28
N PRO A 149 11.89 4.01 -22.25
CA PRO A 149 12.33 4.23 -23.62
C PRO A 149 13.49 5.24 -23.69
N PRO A 150 14.41 5.13 -24.67
CA PRO A 150 15.47 6.12 -24.85
C PRO A 150 14.88 7.51 -25.08
N VAL A 151 15.48 8.52 -24.46
CA VAL A 151 15.10 9.92 -24.66
C VAL A 151 15.53 10.32 -26.07
N ILE A 152 14.62 10.89 -26.85
CA ILE A 152 14.90 11.32 -28.22
C ILE A 152 16.02 12.39 -28.16
N GLY A 153 17.19 12.08 -28.73
CA GLY A 153 18.36 12.97 -28.78
C GLY A 153 19.48 12.65 -27.78
N SER A 154 19.35 11.65 -26.91
CA SER A 154 20.49 11.16 -26.11
C SER A 154 21.40 10.26 -26.96
N ALA A 155 22.72 10.35 -26.75
CA ALA A 155 23.68 9.41 -27.34
C ALA A 155 23.26 7.96 -27.03
N PRO A 156 23.47 7.00 -27.95
CA PRO A 156 23.22 5.60 -27.65
C PRO A 156 24.10 5.21 -26.46
N ASP A 157 23.45 4.80 -25.37
CA ASP A 157 24.13 4.33 -24.17
C ASP A 157 24.69 2.93 -24.48
N GLU A 158 25.91 2.90 -25.06
CA GLU A 158 26.63 1.68 -25.44
C GLU A 158 27.01 0.88 -24.18
N GLY A 159 26.05 0.14 -23.62
CA GLY A 159 26.32 -0.76 -22.49
C GLY A 159 25.11 -1.19 -21.67
N ARG A 160 23.92 -0.58 -21.83
CA ARG A 160 22.71 -0.98 -21.11
C ARG A 160 21.66 -1.52 -22.08
N ASN A 161 21.52 -2.85 -22.13
CA ASN A 161 20.40 -3.50 -22.83
C ASN A 161 19.08 -3.05 -22.20
N LYS A 162 18.36 -2.17 -22.89
CA LYS A 162 17.00 -1.78 -22.50
C LYS A 162 16.02 -2.84 -22.97
N PHE A 163 15.05 -3.17 -22.12
CA PHE A 163 14.02 -4.14 -22.41
C PHE A 163 12.74 -3.42 -22.86
N GLN A 164 12.10 -3.96 -23.91
CA GLN A 164 10.80 -3.49 -24.36
C GLN A 164 9.74 -4.54 -24.07
N LEU A 165 8.73 -4.18 -23.29
CA LEU A 165 7.59 -5.05 -23.02
C LEU A 165 6.72 -5.16 -24.28
N LYS A 166 6.36 -6.39 -24.66
CA LYS A 166 5.32 -6.68 -25.65
C LYS A 166 4.04 -7.12 -24.96
N THR A 167 2.90 -6.82 -25.57
CA THR A 167 1.60 -7.33 -25.13
C THR A 167 1.40 -8.76 -25.64
N VAL A 168 0.58 -9.54 -24.93
CA VAL A 168 0.20 -10.89 -25.40
C VAL A 168 -0.52 -10.82 -26.76
N GLU A 169 -1.33 -9.79 -26.97
CA GLU A 169 -2.03 -9.54 -28.25
C GLU A 169 -1.05 -9.38 -29.43
N ALA A 170 0.08 -8.69 -29.21
CA ALA A 170 1.10 -8.52 -30.25
C ALA A 170 1.77 -9.84 -30.63
N LEU A 171 1.84 -10.82 -29.70
CA LEU A 171 2.33 -12.16 -30.00
C LEU A 171 1.28 -12.97 -30.75
N LEU A 172 0.04 -12.98 -30.27
CA LEU A 172 -1.07 -13.71 -30.91
C LEU A 172 -1.37 -13.22 -32.34
N GLY A 173 -1.12 -11.93 -32.62
CA GLY A 173 -1.21 -11.37 -33.96
C GLY A 173 -0.04 -11.69 -34.88
N SER A 174 1.07 -12.24 -34.36
CA SER A 174 2.23 -12.62 -35.18
C SER A 174 2.03 -14.00 -35.79
N THR A 175 2.17 -14.09 -37.11
CA THR A 175 2.22 -15.35 -37.87
C THR A 175 3.64 -15.91 -38.01
N ALA A 176 4.66 -15.14 -37.63
CA ALA A 176 6.06 -15.53 -37.69
C ALA A 176 6.65 -15.73 -36.29
N LYS A 177 7.75 -16.50 -36.23
CA LYS A 177 8.55 -16.66 -35.01
C LYS A 177 9.02 -15.28 -34.52
N VAL A 178 8.71 -14.96 -33.27
CA VAL A 178 9.17 -13.74 -32.61
C VAL A 178 10.30 -14.13 -31.64
N GLY A 179 11.53 -13.77 -32.00
CA GLY A 179 12.68 -13.89 -31.10
C GLY A 179 12.68 -12.82 -30.02
N GLU A 180 13.34 -13.12 -28.89
CA GLU A 180 13.58 -12.24 -27.73
C GLU A 180 12.41 -11.32 -27.37
N VAL A 181 11.52 -11.85 -26.55
CA VAL A 181 10.31 -11.17 -26.09
C VAL A 181 10.26 -11.18 -24.58
N ILE A 182 9.91 -10.04 -23.99
CA ILE A 182 9.54 -9.93 -22.59
C ILE A 182 8.07 -9.52 -22.49
N VAL A 183 7.28 -10.30 -21.76
CA VAL A 183 5.86 -10.03 -21.50
C VAL A 183 5.64 -9.91 -20.00
N LEU A 184 4.96 -8.84 -19.58
CA LEU A 184 4.33 -8.78 -18.26
C LEU A 184 2.99 -9.50 -18.33
N GLY A 185 2.78 -10.54 -17.54
CA GLY A 185 1.52 -11.28 -17.50
C GLY A 185 1.30 -11.99 -16.16
N MET A 186 0.08 -12.46 -15.94
CA MET A 186 -0.28 -13.21 -14.73
C MET A 186 -0.24 -14.71 -14.99
N ILE A 187 0.42 -15.46 -14.11
CA ILE A 187 0.44 -16.93 -14.13
C ILE A 187 -0.95 -17.44 -13.77
N THR A 188 -1.55 -18.24 -14.63
CA THR A 188 -2.81 -18.94 -14.37
C THR A 188 -2.70 -20.40 -14.77
N GLN A 189 -3.32 -21.31 -14.03
CA GLN A 189 -3.31 -22.73 -14.36
C GLN A 189 -4.72 -23.16 -14.80
N LEU A 190 -4.91 -23.38 -16.10
CA LEU A 190 -6.15 -23.99 -16.62
C LEU A 190 -5.83 -25.46 -16.94
N LYS A 191 -6.14 -26.35 -15.99
CA LYS A 191 -5.81 -27.80 -15.99
C LYS A 191 -4.30 -28.09 -15.85
N GLU A 192 -3.68 -28.77 -16.81
CA GLU A 192 -2.26 -29.15 -16.80
C GLU A 192 -1.35 -28.09 -17.46
N VAL A 193 -1.93 -27.01 -18.00
CA VAL A 193 -1.19 -25.99 -18.76
C VAL A 193 -1.23 -24.65 -18.04
N PHE A 194 -0.05 -24.04 -17.90
CA PHE A 194 0.07 -22.68 -17.43
C PHE A 194 -0.14 -21.68 -18.57
N LEU A 195 -0.87 -20.61 -18.26
CA LEU A 195 -1.28 -19.58 -19.18
C LEU A 195 -0.88 -18.21 -18.65
N LEU A 196 -0.42 -17.34 -19.54
CA LEU A 196 -0.26 -15.91 -19.26
C LEU A 196 -1.55 -15.16 -19.62
N PHE A 197 -2.27 -14.68 -18.61
CA PHE A 197 -3.39 -13.73 -18.77
C PHE A 197 -2.83 -12.34 -19.13
N PRO A 198 -3.43 -11.56 -20.07
CA PRO A 198 -4.87 -11.47 -20.41
C PRO A 198 -5.49 -12.41 -21.46
N HIS A 199 -4.71 -13.11 -22.30
CA HIS A 199 -5.28 -13.84 -23.45
C HIS A 199 -4.87 -15.32 -23.57
N SER A 200 -4.42 -15.91 -22.45
CA SER A 200 -4.25 -17.36 -22.33
C SER A 200 -3.27 -17.95 -23.36
N CYS A 201 -2.01 -17.53 -23.32
CA CYS A 201 -0.94 -18.20 -24.08
C CYS A 201 -0.29 -19.30 -23.24
N SER A 202 -0.26 -20.53 -23.76
CA SER A 202 0.40 -21.68 -23.13
C SER A 202 1.91 -21.51 -23.12
N PHE A 203 2.54 -21.85 -21.99
CA PHE A 203 3.99 -21.74 -21.87
C PHE A 203 4.66 -22.97 -21.24
N LEU A 204 5.93 -23.15 -21.61
CA LEU A 204 6.89 -24.05 -20.99
C LEU A 204 8.02 -23.21 -20.40
N PHE A 205 8.51 -23.55 -19.22
CA PHE A 205 9.56 -22.80 -18.54
C PHE A 205 10.71 -23.70 -18.08
N SER A 206 11.93 -23.17 -18.16
CA SER A 206 13.16 -23.87 -17.78
C SER A 206 13.77 -23.37 -16.48
N CYS A 207 13.68 -22.05 -16.20
CA CYS A 207 14.35 -21.42 -15.06
C CYS A 207 13.44 -20.40 -14.37
N LEU A 208 13.49 -20.37 -13.03
CA LEU A 208 12.81 -19.39 -12.19
C LEU A 208 13.88 -18.59 -11.44
N CYS A 209 13.77 -17.26 -11.47
CA CYS A 209 14.64 -16.40 -10.66
C CYS A 209 14.26 -16.49 -9.16
N PHE A 210 14.92 -15.71 -8.33
CA PHE A 210 14.66 -15.64 -6.90
C PHE A 210 13.22 -15.16 -6.58
N GLY A 211 12.39 -16.04 -5.97
CA GLY A 211 11.04 -15.71 -5.50
C GLY A 211 10.14 -16.92 -5.28
N LEU A 212 8.98 -16.73 -4.65
CA LEU A 212 7.89 -17.71 -4.56
C LEU A 212 6.88 -17.46 -5.70
N TYR A 213 7.03 -18.18 -6.81
CA TYR A 213 6.15 -18.03 -7.96
C TYR A 213 4.89 -18.84 -7.74
N THR A 214 3.78 -18.17 -7.40
CA THR A 214 2.47 -18.83 -7.21
C THR A 214 1.54 -18.61 -8.39
N GLU A 215 0.48 -19.41 -8.46
CA GLU A 215 -0.66 -19.04 -9.31
C GLU A 215 -1.17 -17.64 -8.92
N SER A 216 -1.57 -16.85 -9.91
CA SER A 216 -1.95 -15.43 -9.82
C SER A 216 -0.82 -14.42 -9.53
N CYS A 217 0.45 -14.85 -9.49
CA CYS A 217 1.57 -13.90 -9.53
C CYS A 217 1.71 -13.28 -10.93
N PHE A 218 2.02 -11.99 -10.96
CA PHE A 218 2.45 -11.27 -12.16
C PHE A 218 3.96 -11.39 -12.34
N VAL A 219 4.38 -11.74 -13.55
CA VAL A 219 5.78 -12.03 -13.87
C VAL A 219 6.17 -11.37 -15.18
N LEU A 220 7.47 -11.07 -15.27
CA LEU A 220 8.16 -10.78 -16.52
C LEU A 220 8.66 -12.11 -17.07
N ALA A 221 8.04 -12.55 -18.15
CA ALA A 221 8.38 -13.77 -18.87
C ALA A 221 9.25 -13.41 -20.07
N GLU A 222 10.50 -13.88 -20.07
CA GLU A 222 11.45 -13.71 -21.17
C GLU A 222 11.54 -14.99 -22.01
N GLY A 223 11.43 -14.87 -23.32
CA GLY A 223 11.44 -16.04 -24.20
C GLY A 223 11.26 -15.73 -25.68
N TRP A 224 10.78 -16.72 -26.42
CA TRP A 224 10.46 -16.60 -27.85
C TRP A 224 9.10 -17.22 -28.13
N TYR A 225 8.42 -16.71 -29.16
CA TYR A 225 7.06 -17.12 -29.52
C TYR A 225 7.03 -17.73 -30.92
N GLU A 226 6.42 -18.91 -31.05
CA GLU A 226 6.27 -19.65 -32.30
C GLU A 226 5.01 -20.53 -32.20
N ASP A 227 4.29 -20.70 -33.31
CA ASP A 227 3.15 -21.64 -33.41
C ASP A 227 2.11 -21.53 -32.28
N SER A 228 1.80 -20.31 -31.85
CA SER A 228 0.86 -20.01 -30.75
C SER A 228 1.32 -20.44 -29.35
N VAL A 229 2.60 -20.78 -29.20
CA VAL A 229 3.22 -21.16 -27.93
C VAL A 229 4.30 -20.17 -27.56
N PHE A 230 4.30 -19.74 -26.30
CA PHE A 230 5.36 -18.89 -25.76
C PHE A 230 6.35 -19.73 -24.96
N HIS A 231 7.56 -19.87 -25.50
CA HIS A 231 8.64 -20.65 -24.89
C HIS A 231 9.47 -19.75 -23.98
N ILE A 232 9.33 -19.94 -22.67
CA ILE A 232 9.91 -19.05 -21.67
C ILE A 232 11.26 -19.60 -21.21
N ASN A 233 12.30 -18.80 -21.40
CA ASN A 233 13.65 -19.10 -20.94
C ASN A 233 13.78 -18.81 -19.44
N ALA A 234 13.26 -17.66 -19.01
CA ALA A 234 13.36 -17.16 -17.65
C ALA A 234 12.11 -16.41 -17.19
N PHE A 235 11.79 -16.58 -15.92
CA PHE A 235 10.82 -15.76 -15.20
C PHE A 235 11.50 -14.86 -14.18
N GLY A 236 11.17 -13.58 -14.22
CA GLY A 236 11.46 -12.62 -13.17
C GLY A 236 10.19 -11.98 -12.63
N PHE A 237 10.26 -11.34 -11.48
CA PHE A 237 9.19 -10.45 -11.03
C PHE A 237 9.37 -9.03 -11.58
N PRO A 238 8.26 -8.27 -11.75
CA PRO A 238 8.36 -6.86 -12.03
C PRO A 238 9.15 -6.15 -10.92
N PRO A 239 10.07 -5.23 -11.27
CA PRO A 239 10.97 -4.61 -10.30
C PRO A 239 10.18 -3.85 -9.23
N THR A 240 10.62 -3.98 -7.98
CA THR A 240 10.04 -3.24 -6.86
C THR A 240 10.49 -1.78 -6.90
N GLU A 241 9.56 -0.86 -6.63
CA GLU A 241 9.85 0.56 -6.58
C GLU A 241 9.91 1.05 -5.13
N PRO A 242 11.01 1.70 -4.70
CA PRO A 242 11.10 2.33 -3.39
C PRO A 242 10.07 3.44 -3.21
N SER A 243 9.61 3.63 -1.97
CA SER A 243 8.62 4.66 -1.64
C SER A 243 9.07 6.09 -2.00
N SER A 244 10.38 6.37 -1.93
CA SER A 244 10.97 7.66 -2.34
C SER A 244 10.76 7.94 -3.83
N PHE A 245 10.93 6.94 -4.69
CA PHE A 245 10.72 7.09 -6.13
C PHE A 245 9.24 7.25 -6.48
N THR A 246 8.36 6.53 -5.77
CA THR A 246 6.90 6.71 -5.91
C THR A 246 6.47 8.13 -5.52
N ARG A 247 6.99 8.67 -4.39
CA ARG A 247 6.72 10.05 -3.96
C ARG A 247 7.31 11.09 -4.91
N ALA A 248 8.50 10.87 -5.43
CA ALA A 248 9.10 11.78 -6.41
C ALA A 248 8.25 11.89 -7.68
N TYR A 249 7.59 10.81 -8.09
CA TYR A 249 6.77 10.79 -9.30
C TYR A 249 5.33 11.29 -9.08
N TYR A 250 4.67 10.84 -8.02
CA TYR A 250 3.25 11.15 -7.76
C TYR A 250 3.04 12.29 -6.75
N GLY A 251 4.12 12.85 -6.18
CA GLY A 251 4.06 13.84 -5.13
C GLY A 251 3.63 13.26 -3.79
N ASN A 252 3.04 14.11 -2.95
CA ASN A 252 2.71 13.81 -1.55
C ASN A 252 1.26 13.30 -1.37
N ILE A 253 0.77 12.50 -2.31
CA ILE A 253 -0.56 11.87 -2.20
C ILE A 253 -0.57 10.91 -1.01
N ASN A 254 -1.56 11.04 -0.12
CA ASN A 254 -1.74 10.10 0.99
C ASN A 254 -2.40 8.79 0.51
N PHE A 255 -1.59 7.86 0.00
CA PHE A 255 -2.04 6.51 -0.33
C PHE A 255 -2.28 5.62 0.90
N PHE A 256 -1.66 5.97 2.02
CA PHE A 256 -1.66 5.15 3.22
C PHE A 256 -2.99 5.26 3.99
N GLY A 257 -3.55 6.47 4.05
CA GLY A 257 -4.80 6.81 4.72
C GLY A 257 -4.56 7.57 6.03
N GLY A 258 -5.62 7.68 6.84
CA GLY A 258 -5.60 8.43 8.09
C GLY A 258 -6.00 9.91 7.92
N PRO A 259 -5.89 10.71 8.99
CA PRO A 259 -6.43 12.08 9.03
C PRO A 259 -5.75 13.06 8.07
N SER A 260 -4.46 12.86 7.77
CA SER A 260 -3.69 13.78 6.95
C SER A 260 -4.15 13.78 5.47
N SER A 261 -4.29 14.96 4.88
CA SER A 261 -4.58 15.11 3.44
C SER A 261 -3.36 14.80 2.55
N THR A 262 -2.15 14.79 3.12
CA THR A 262 -0.89 14.51 2.43
C THR A 262 -0.12 13.37 3.08
N ALA A 263 0.82 12.76 2.34
CA ALA A 263 1.62 11.66 2.85
C ALA A 263 2.42 12.10 4.10
N VAL A 264 2.33 11.35 5.19
CA VAL A 264 2.99 11.68 6.47
C VAL A 264 4.52 11.72 6.35
N LYS A 265 5.08 10.96 5.40
CA LYS A 265 6.51 10.96 5.04
C LYS A 265 7.03 12.30 4.52
N ALA A 266 6.16 13.22 4.12
CA ALA A 266 6.54 14.56 3.68
C ALA A 266 6.58 15.57 4.83
N SER A 267 6.11 15.21 6.03
CA SER A 267 6.04 16.11 7.18
C SER A 267 7.34 16.13 7.97
N ALA A 268 8.11 17.22 7.83
CA ALA A 268 9.33 17.45 8.61
C ALA A 268 9.04 17.50 10.13
N LYS A 269 7.87 18.03 10.53
CA LYS A 269 7.44 18.09 11.93
C LYS A 269 7.21 16.69 12.51
N LEU A 270 6.52 15.81 11.78
CA LEU A 270 6.34 14.43 12.25
C LEU A 270 7.67 13.69 12.31
N LYS A 271 8.59 13.96 11.37
CA LYS A 271 9.93 13.38 11.40
C LYS A 271 10.73 13.85 12.62
N GLN A 272 10.64 15.13 12.97
CA GLN A 272 11.27 15.66 14.19
C GLN A 272 10.71 15.00 15.46
N LEU A 273 9.39 14.88 15.59
CA LEU A 273 8.75 14.23 16.74
C LEU A 273 9.11 12.74 16.87
N GLU A 274 9.34 12.08 15.74
CA GLU A 274 9.83 10.70 15.70
C GLU A 274 11.26 10.58 16.25
N GLU A 275 12.14 11.51 15.88
CA GLU A 275 13.54 11.56 16.33
C GLU A 275 13.66 11.98 17.79
N GLU A 276 12.75 12.84 18.28
CA GLU A 276 12.71 13.28 19.68
C GLU A 276 12.21 12.19 20.65
N ASN A 277 11.39 11.24 20.17
CA ASN A 277 10.81 10.19 21.01
C ASN A 277 11.56 8.85 20.86
N GLU A 278 12.78 8.79 21.40
CA GLU A 278 13.64 7.60 21.36
C GLU A 278 13.05 6.40 22.12
N ASP A 279 12.15 6.64 23.09
CA ASP A 279 11.50 5.59 23.91
C ASP A 279 10.28 4.96 23.21
N ALA A 280 9.95 5.38 21.99
CA ALA A 280 8.80 4.86 21.25
C ALA A 280 8.96 3.35 20.94
N MET A 281 8.01 2.55 21.40
CA MET A 281 8.08 1.08 21.32
C MET A 281 6.74 0.45 20.95
N PHE A 282 6.78 -0.47 19.99
CA PHE A 282 5.64 -1.29 19.56
C PHE A 282 5.92 -2.75 19.88
N VAL A 283 5.05 -3.38 20.67
CA VAL A 283 5.14 -4.80 21.00
C VAL A 283 4.07 -5.54 20.22
N ILE A 284 4.48 -6.49 19.38
CA ILE A 284 3.56 -7.22 18.49
C ILE A 284 3.59 -8.70 18.83
N VAL A 285 2.42 -9.29 19.04
CA VAL A 285 2.27 -10.71 19.38
C VAL A 285 1.16 -11.31 18.52
N SER A 286 1.41 -12.49 17.95
CA SER A 286 0.47 -13.25 17.12
C SER A 286 -0.06 -14.48 17.85
N ASP A 287 -1.23 -14.97 17.44
CA ASP A 287 -1.89 -16.17 17.97
C ASP A 287 -2.03 -16.16 19.51
N VAL A 288 -2.54 -15.04 20.02
CA VAL A 288 -2.77 -14.82 21.46
C VAL A 288 -4.02 -15.56 21.93
N TRP A 289 -3.94 -16.87 22.12
CA TRP A 289 -5.04 -17.73 22.57
C TRP A 289 -5.41 -17.47 24.04
N LEU A 290 -6.33 -16.54 24.25
CA LEU A 290 -6.75 -16.07 25.58
C LEU A 290 -7.57 -17.10 26.39
N ASP A 291 -7.95 -18.22 25.77
CA ASP A 291 -8.59 -19.37 26.41
C ASP A 291 -7.58 -20.34 27.05
N ARG A 292 -6.28 -20.12 26.84
CA ARG A 292 -5.20 -20.91 27.44
C ARG A 292 -4.61 -20.18 28.64
N VAL A 293 -4.57 -20.86 29.79
CA VAL A 293 -4.01 -20.32 31.04
C VAL A 293 -2.55 -19.93 30.86
N GLU A 294 -1.76 -20.79 30.21
CA GLU A 294 -0.34 -20.53 29.93
C GLU A 294 -0.11 -19.22 29.17
N VAL A 295 -1.00 -18.86 28.23
CA VAL A 295 -0.89 -17.62 27.46
C VAL A 295 -1.10 -16.40 28.36
N LEU A 296 -2.11 -16.43 29.24
CA LEU A 296 -2.36 -15.35 30.19
C LEU A 296 -1.21 -15.17 31.19
N GLU A 297 -0.61 -16.26 31.67
CA GLU A 297 0.57 -16.21 32.55
C GLU A 297 1.78 -15.57 31.84
N LYS A 298 1.97 -15.85 30.55
CA LYS A 298 3.03 -15.21 29.75
C LYS A 298 2.74 -13.74 29.46
N ILE A 299 1.48 -13.36 29.23
CA ILE A 299 1.09 -11.95 29.12
C ILE A 299 1.35 -11.23 30.45
N GLN A 300 1.03 -11.84 31.58
CA GLN A 300 1.33 -11.28 32.91
C GLN A 300 2.83 -11.06 33.10
N THR A 301 3.65 -12.04 32.74
CA THR A 301 5.11 -11.93 32.77
C THR A 301 5.61 -10.77 31.89
N MET A 302 5.07 -10.65 30.68
CA MET A 302 5.38 -9.56 29.75
C MET A 302 4.98 -8.19 30.31
N PHE A 303 3.78 -8.06 30.87
CA PHE A 303 3.33 -6.81 31.51
C PHE A 303 4.18 -6.46 32.73
N SER A 304 4.57 -7.44 33.54
CA SER A 304 5.51 -7.21 34.64
C SER A 304 6.85 -6.66 34.13
N GLY A 305 7.37 -7.20 33.02
CA GLY A 305 8.63 -6.73 32.41
C GLY A 305 8.54 -5.30 31.88
N TYR A 306 7.42 -4.95 31.23
CA TYR A 306 7.19 -3.61 30.68
C TYR A 306 6.66 -2.59 31.69
N SER A 307 6.34 -2.99 32.92
CA SER A 307 5.74 -2.08 33.90
C SER A 307 6.61 -0.86 34.23
N ALA A 308 7.94 -1.01 34.16
CA ALA A 308 8.90 0.06 34.39
C ALA A 308 9.03 1.02 33.19
N MET A 309 8.89 0.51 31.97
CA MET A 309 8.93 1.28 30.73
C MET A 309 7.81 0.79 29.79
N PRO A 310 6.57 1.29 29.96
CA PRO A 310 5.43 0.80 29.21
C PRO A 310 5.57 1.18 27.72
N PRO A 311 5.38 0.25 26.77
CA PRO A 311 5.46 0.57 25.35
C PRO A 311 4.38 1.54 24.93
N THR A 312 4.63 2.24 23.83
CA THR A 312 3.66 3.10 23.16
C THR A 312 2.41 2.31 22.75
N CYS A 313 2.60 1.08 22.24
CA CYS A 313 1.50 0.24 21.78
C CYS A 313 1.79 -1.26 21.91
N PHE A 314 0.77 -2.01 22.36
CA PHE A 314 0.67 -3.46 22.15
C PHE A 314 -0.24 -3.74 20.96
N ILE A 315 0.23 -4.52 19.99
CA ILE A 315 -0.56 -5.01 18.86
C ILE A 315 -0.72 -6.52 19.01
N PHE A 316 -1.90 -6.93 19.46
CA PHE A 316 -2.27 -8.33 19.53
C PHE A 316 -2.97 -8.75 18.24
N CYS A 317 -2.32 -9.64 17.51
CA CYS A 317 -2.87 -10.28 16.33
C CYS A 317 -3.56 -11.58 16.74
N GLY A 318 -4.72 -11.85 16.12
CA GLY A 318 -5.44 -13.11 16.34
C GLY A 318 -4.60 -14.35 15.93
N ASN A 319 -5.10 -15.56 16.06
CA ASN A 319 -6.40 -15.90 16.63
C ASN A 319 -6.42 -15.68 18.15
N PHE A 320 -7.59 -15.32 18.70
CA PHE A 320 -7.76 -15.07 20.15
C PHE A 320 -8.31 -16.25 20.94
N SER A 321 -8.57 -17.37 20.26
CA SER A 321 -9.02 -18.63 20.86
C SER A 321 -8.36 -19.79 20.14
N SER A 322 -7.91 -20.78 20.91
CA SER A 322 -7.33 -22.03 20.42
C SER A 322 -8.37 -22.94 19.75
N ALA A 323 -9.64 -22.83 20.15
CA ALA A 323 -10.76 -23.58 19.60
C ALA A 323 -11.80 -22.63 18.97
N PRO A 324 -11.59 -22.16 17.73
CA PRO A 324 -12.46 -21.19 17.07
C PRO A 324 -13.77 -21.79 16.53
N TYR A 325 -14.21 -22.93 17.07
CA TYR A 325 -15.40 -23.65 16.63
C TYR A 325 -16.29 -23.99 17.83
N GLY A 326 -17.60 -24.04 17.61
CA GLY A 326 -18.57 -24.51 18.60
C GLY A 326 -19.60 -23.47 19.02
N ARG A 327 -20.70 -23.97 19.61
CA ARG A 327 -21.89 -23.14 19.94
C ARG A 327 -21.62 -22.08 21.00
N HIS A 328 -20.60 -22.26 21.84
CA HIS A 328 -20.26 -21.36 22.93
C HIS A 328 -19.09 -20.43 22.63
N GLN A 329 -18.55 -20.45 21.40
CA GLN A 329 -17.34 -19.70 21.03
C GLN A 329 -17.40 -18.20 21.40
N LEU A 330 -18.49 -17.51 21.05
CA LEU A 330 -18.65 -16.08 21.36
C LEU A 330 -18.68 -15.81 22.87
N ARG A 331 -19.26 -16.72 23.65
CA ARG A 331 -19.32 -16.61 25.11
C ARG A 331 -17.92 -16.79 25.69
N THR A 332 -17.21 -17.85 25.31
CA THR A 332 -15.84 -18.11 25.75
C THR A 332 -14.91 -16.95 25.37
N LEU A 333 -15.02 -16.43 24.14
CA LEU A 333 -14.24 -15.27 23.71
C LEU A 333 -14.50 -14.04 24.58
N LYS A 334 -15.76 -13.73 24.91
CA LYS A 334 -16.10 -12.62 25.81
C LYS A 334 -15.52 -12.83 27.21
N GLU A 335 -15.62 -14.04 27.76
CA GLU A 335 -15.06 -14.39 29.07
C GLU A 335 -13.52 -14.26 29.06
N SER A 336 -12.85 -14.70 28.00
CA SER A 336 -11.41 -14.54 27.81
C SER A 336 -10.97 -13.08 27.70
N PHE A 337 -11.69 -12.23 26.96
CA PHE A 337 -11.39 -10.80 26.91
C PHE A 337 -11.68 -10.10 28.24
N LYS A 338 -12.67 -10.57 29.02
CA LYS A 338 -12.90 -10.07 30.37
C LYS A 338 -11.69 -10.37 31.27
N ALA A 339 -11.17 -11.59 31.24
CA ALA A 339 -9.96 -11.97 31.98
C ALA A 339 -8.73 -11.15 31.54
N LEU A 340 -8.58 -10.88 30.24
CA LEU A 340 -7.51 -10.00 29.75
C LEU A 340 -7.68 -8.56 30.26
N ALA A 341 -8.91 -8.03 30.33
CA ALA A 341 -9.17 -6.70 30.87
C ALA A 341 -8.87 -6.63 32.37
N ASP A 342 -9.21 -7.68 33.13
CA ASP A 342 -8.82 -7.82 34.54
C ASP A 342 -7.30 -7.73 34.68
N LEU A 343 -6.57 -8.52 33.90
CA LEU A 343 -5.11 -8.54 33.91
C LEU A 343 -4.48 -7.18 33.54
N ILE A 344 -5.00 -6.47 32.52
CA ILE A 344 -4.49 -5.12 32.18
C ILE A 344 -4.72 -4.14 33.33
N CYS A 345 -5.87 -4.22 34.01
CA CYS A 345 -6.18 -3.36 35.16
C CYS A 345 -5.26 -3.60 36.37
N GLU A 346 -4.69 -4.79 36.51
CA GLU A 346 -3.69 -5.10 37.56
C GLU A 346 -2.35 -4.39 37.35
N TYR A 347 -2.08 -3.84 36.16
CA TYR A 347 -0.87 -3.09 35.82
C TYR A 347 -1.18 -1.62 35.48
N PRO A 348 -1.31 -0.73 36.49
CA PRO A 348 -1.75 0.66 36.27
C PRO A 348 -0.85 1.49 35.36
N SER A 349 0.46 1.22 35.33
CA SER A 349 1.41 1.94 34.47
C SER A 349 1.13 1.65 33.00
N ILE A 350 0.97 0.37 32.64
CA ILE A 350 0.61 -0.06 31.29
C ILE A 350 -0.79 0.42 30.93
N HIS A 351 -1.77 0.26 31.83
CA HIS A 351 -3.15 0.62 31.56
C HIS A 351 -3.32 2.12 31.21
N LYS A 352 -2.54 3.01 31.85
CA LYS A 352 -2.63 4.46 31.62
C LYS A 352 -1.78 4.95 30.45
N SER A 353 -0.66 4.28 30.16
CA SER A 353 0.32 4.78 29.19
C SER A 353 0.26 4.08 27.83
N SER A 354 -0.03 2.77 27.80
CA SER A 354 0.02 1.97 26.57
C SER A 354 -1.32 1.93 25.85
N ARG A 355 -1.26 1.97 24.51
CA ARG A 355 -2.42 1.68 23.64
C ARG A 355 -2.47 0.20 23.29
N PHE A 356 -3.67 -0.33 23.07
CA PHE A 356 -3.88 -1.73 22.70
C PHE A 356 -4.63 -1.84 21.37
N VAL A 357 -4.03 -2.53 20.41
CA VAL A 357 -4.62 -2.79 19.09
C VAL A 357 -4.91 -4.27 18.95
N TYR A 358 -6.16 -4.59 18.66
CA TYR A 358 -6.62 -5.96 18.42
C TYR A 358 -6.97 -6.10 16.95
N ASN A 359 -6.21 -6.93 16.23
CA ASN A 359 -6.43 -7.19 14.81
C ASN A 359 -7.58 -8.22 14.62
N VAL A 360 -8.80 -7.81 14.99
CA VAL A 360 -10.04 -8.58 14.83
C VAL A 360 -11.24 -7.65 14.72
N ARG A 361 -12.16 -7.96 13.79
CA ARG A 361 -13.36 -7.14 13.55
C ARG A 361 -14.42 -7.24 14.65
N SER A 362 -14.25 -8.13 15.63
CA SER A 362 -15.23 -8.33 16.70
C SER A 362 -15.07 -7.26 17.77
N SER A 363 -15.98 -6.28 17.80
CA SER A 363 -15.99 -5.26 18.85
C SER A 363 -16.61 -5.84 20.13
N ILE A 364 -15.83 -5.92 21.21
CA ILE A 364 -16.30 -6.29 22.54
C ILE A 364 -16.46 -4.99 23.33
N SER A 365 -17.66 -4.40 23.29
CA SER A 365 -17.93 -3.09 23.88
C SER A 365 -17.60 -3.01 25.37
N GLU A 366 -17.88 -4.08 26.11
CA GLU A 366 -17.57 -4.20 27.55
C GLU A 366 -16.06 -4.09 27.84
N PHE A 367 -15.20 -4.57 26.94
CA PHE A 367 -13.75 -4.49 27.08
C PHE A 367 -13.27 -3.04 27.03
N ARG A 368 -13.79 -2.26 26.06
CA ARG A 368 -13.39 -0.85 25.85
C ARG A 368 -13.78 0.06 27.01
N GLN A 369 -14.82 -0.28 27.76
CA GLN A 369 -15.19 0.47 28.98
C GLN A 369 -14.13 0.35 30.07
N ARG A 370 -13.45 -0.81 30.12
CA ARG A 370 -12.42 -1.09 31.11
C ARG A 370 -11.02 -0.67 30.65
N VAL A 371 -10.74 -0.82 29.37
CA VAL A 371 -9.47 -0.45 28.73
C VAL A 371 -9.77 0.57 27.63
N PRO A 372 -9.87 1.87 27.97
CA PRO A 372 -10.33 2.91 27.03
C PRO A 372 -9.36 3.14 25.87
N PHE A 373 -8.06 2.92 26.07
CA PHE A 373 -7.04 3.04 25.03
C PHE A 373 -6.92 1.78 24.16
N SER A 374 -8.04 1.09 23.92
CA SER A 374 -8.10 -0.10 23.06
C SER A 374 -8.87 0.13 21.76
N VAL A 375 -8.33 -0.39 20.66
CA VAL A 375 -8.93 -0.32 19.32
C VAL A 375 -9.01 -1.73 18.74
N PHE A 376 -10.20 -2.12 18.31
CA PHE A 376 -10.42 -3.36 17.56
C PHE A 376 -10.57 -2.96 16.09
N THR A 377 -9.67 -3.46 15.24
CA THR A 377 -9.54 -3.04 13.84
C THR A 377 -9.70 -4.21 12.87
N THR A 378 -9.65 -3.93 11.57
CA THR A 378 -9.73 -4.94 10.51
C THR A 378 -8.43 -5.73 10.38
N ASN A 379 -8.50 -6.87 9.68
CA ASN A 379 -7.33 -7.61 9.21
C ASN A 379 -7.31 -7.60 7.66
N PRO A 380 -6.29 -7.03 7.01
CA PRO A 380 -5.17 -6.30 7.59
C PRO A 380 -5.59 -4.94 8.18
N CYS A 381 -4.69 -4.29 8.90
CA CYS A 381 -4.78 -2.89 9.29
C CYS A 381 -3.49 -2.14 8.96
N ARG A 382 -3.61 -0.81 8.98
CA ARG A 382 -2.49 0.12 8.80
C ARG A 382 -2.32 0.92 10.07
N VAL A 383 -1.08 1.06 10.52
CA VAL A 383 -0.69 1.86 11.67
C VAL A 383 0.23 2.96 11.16
N GLN A 384 -0.13 4.21 11.41
CA GLN A 384 0.72 5.36 11.15
C GLN A 384 1.25 5.87 12.47
N TYR A 385 2.57 5.99 12.57
CA TYR A 385 3.25 6.58 13.73
C TYR A 385 4.27 7.60 13.24
N CYS A 386 4.08 8.86 13.61
CA CYS A 386 4.86 9.98 13.10
C CYS A 386 4.97 9.94 11.56
N SER A 387 6.18 9.92 11.01
CA SER A 387 6.39 9.87 9.57
C SER A 387 6.40 8.44 9.01
N GLN A 388 6.22 7.41 9.85
CA GLN A 388 6.29 6.00 9.49
C GLN A 388 4.94 5.37 9.19
N GLU A 389 4.97 4.43 8.26
CA GLU A 389 3.85 3.64 7.77
C GLU A 389 4.09 2.16 8.06
N MET A 390 3.21 1.54 8.85
CA MET A 390 3.26 0.11 9.21
C MET A 390 2.01 -0.63 8.75
N VAL A 391 2.18 -1.73 8.02
CA VAL A 391 1.07 -2.61 7.62
C VAL A 391 1.11 -3.88 8.46
N VAL A 392 0.02 -4.23 9.13
CA VAL A 392 -0.07 -5.45 9.95
C VAL A 392 -1.14 -6.37 9.37
N ILE A 393 -0.74 -7.61 9.08
CA ILE A 393 -1.64 -8.66 8.58
C ILE A 393 -1.47 -9.93 9.40
N ARG A 394 -2.59 -10.52 9.80
CA ARG A 394 -2.63 -11.86 10.41
C ARG A 394 -3.12 -12.88 9.39
N GLU A 395 -2.21 -13.68 8.84
CA GLU A 395 -2.56 -14.76 7.91
C GLU A 395 -1.43 -15.79 7.85
N ASP A 396 -1.77 -17.07 7.68
CA ASP A 396 -0.79 -18.16 7.54
C ASP A 396 -0.30 -18.23 6.07
N LEU A 397 0.27 -17.12 5.59
CA LEU A 397 0.50 -16.82 4.19
C LEU A 397 1.72 -17.55 3.61
N VAL A 398 2.81 -17.70 4.36
CA VAL A 398 4.03 -18.40 3.90
C VAL A 398 3.67 -19.81 3.45
N ASN A 399 2.94 -20.53 4.31
CA ASN A 399 2.49 -21.89 4.02
C ASN A 399 1.49 -21.93 2.85
N LYS A 400 0.59 -20.95 2.73
CA LYS A 400 -0.33 -20.86 1.58
C LYS A 400 0.44 -20.64 0.27
N MET A 401 1.45 -19.77 0.27
CA MET A 401 2.27 -19.51 -0.90
C MET A 401 3.10 -20.73 -1.29
N CYS A 402 3.79 -21.38 -0.36
CA CYS A 402 4.55 -22.60 -0.63
C CYS A 402 3.68 -23.71 -1.25
N ARG A 403 2.45 -23.92 -0.76
CA ARG A 403 1.53 -24.93 -1.32
C ARG A 403 1.03 -24.62 -2.73
N ASN A 404 1.03 -23.36 -3.13
CA ASN A 404 0.54 -22.91 -4.44
C ASN A 404 1.68 -22.44 -5.35
N CYS A 405 2.93 -22.71 -4.98
CA CYS A 405 4.08 -22.41 -5.82
C CYS A 405 4.11 -23.33 -7.04
N VAL A 406 4.34 -22.73 -8.21
CA VAL A 406 4.60 -23.44 -9.48
C VAL A 406 5.77 -24.40 -9.32
N ARG A 407 6.82 -23.94 -8.62
CA ARG A 407 7.95 -24.76 -8.20
C ARG A 407 8.51 -24.18 -6.91
N LEU A 408 8.80 -25.03 -5.94
CA LEU A 408 9.47 -24.60 -4.71
C LEU A 408 10.93 -24.24 -5.01
N PRO A 409 11.48 -23.21 -4.33
CA PRO A 409 12.91 -22.93 -4.38
C PRO A 409 13.74 -24.16 -3.98
N SER A 410 14.91 -24.32 -4.61
CA SER A 410 15.76 -25.51 -4.42
C SER A 410 16.31 -25.65 -2.99
N SER A 411 16.34 -24.58 -2.20
CA SER A 411 16.74 -24.60 -0.78
C SER A 411 15.63 -24.00 0.09
N ASN A 412 15.23 -24.73 1.14
CA ASN A 412 14.22 -24.27 2.10
C ASN A 412 14.76 -23.23 3.10
N LEU A 413 16.07 -23.01 3.12
CA LEU A 413 16.72 -22.13 4.11
C LEU A 413 16.45 -20.63 3.87
N ASP A 414 15.90 -20.26 2.71
CA ASP A 414 15.70 -18.85 2.32
C ASP A 414 14.24 -18.50 1.99
N ILE A 415 13.28 -19.32 2.46
CA ILE A 415 11.85 -19.11 2.19
C ILE A 415 11.36 -17.71 2.62
N PRO A 416 11.73 -17.18 3.80
CA PRO A 416 11.33 -15.81 4.19
C PRO A 416 11.77 -14.75 3.18
N SER A 417 13.02 -14.79 2.70
CA SER A 417 13.50 -13.81 1.72
C SER A 417 12.81 -13.97 0.36
N HIS A 418 12.57 -15.20 -0.10
CA HIS A 418 11.76 -15.47 -1.29
C HIS A 418 10.32 -14.95 -1.14
N PHE A 419 9.72 -15.12 0.03
CA PHE A 419 8.39 -14.64 0.37
C PHE A 419 8.33 -13.11 0.33
N VAL A 420 9.23 -12.43 1.05
CA VAL A 420 9.32 -10.97 1.10
C VAL A 420 9.55 -10.39 -0.30
N LYS A 421 10.48 -10.97 -1.06
CA LYS A 421 10.71 -10.56 -2.46
C LYS A 421 9.42 -10.63 -3.27
N THR A 422 8.65 -11.69 -3.10
CA THR A 422 7.40 -11.90 -3.83
C THR A 422 6.38 -10.84 -3.48
N ILE A 423 6.07 -10.64 -2.19
CA ILE A 423 5.08 -9.64 -1.75
C ILE A 423 5.38 -8.25 -2.32
N LEU A 424 6.63 -7.81 -2.18
CA LEU A 424 7.05 -6.47 -2.61
C LEU A 424 7.03 -6.33 -4.13
N SER A 425 7.49 -7.37 -4.83
CA SER A 425 7.46 -7.36 -6.29
C SER A 425 6.02 -7.46 -6.82
N GLN A 426 5.11 -8.10 -6.11
CA GLN A 426 3.68 -8.09 -6.47
C GLN A 426 2.95 -6.82 -6.01
N GLY A 427 3.52 -6.05 -5.08
CA GLY A 427 2.89 -4.85 -4.52
C GLY A 427 1.56 -5.15 -3.83
N HIS A 428 1.38 -6.36 -3.31
CA HIS A 428 0.11 -6.87 -2.82
C HIS A 428 0.30 -7.92 -1.71
N LEU A 429 -0.49 -7.84 -0.64
CA LEU A 429 -0.36 -8.74 0.53
C LEU A 429 -0.74 -10.18 0.21
N THR A 430 -1.71 -10.42 -0.67
CA THR A 430 -2.16 -11.78 -1.02
C THR A 430 -2.10 -12.03 -2.54
N PRO A 431 -0.90 -12.24 -3.12
CA PRO A 431 -0.72 -12.54 -4.54
C PRO A 431 -1.06 -14.00 -4.86
N LEU A 432 -2.23 -14.44 -4.41
CA LEU A 432 -2.74 -15.79 -4.54
C LEU A 432 -4.11 -15.77 -5.24
N PRO A 433 -4.56 -16.91 -5.78
CA PRO A 433 -5.87 -17.01 -6.38
C PRO A 433 -6.99 -16.82 -5.35
N LEU A 434 -8.14 -16.31 -5.81
CA LEU A 434 -9.29 -16.03 -4.93
C LEU A 434 -9.86 -17.27 -4.23
N TYR A 435 -9.62 -18.48 -4.74
CA TYR A 435 -10.06 -19.72 -4.07
C TYR A 435 -9.11 -20.13 -2.93
N VAL A 436 -7.88 -19.62 -2.89
CA VAL A 436 -6.91 -19.83 -1.81
C VAL A 436 -7.01 -18.71 -0.77
N CYS A 437 -7.08 -17.47 -1.26
CA CYS A 437 -7.25 -16.26 -0.46
C CYS A 437 -8.48 -15.49 -0.97
N PRO A 438 -9.68 -15.79 -0.44
CA PRO A 438 -10.88 -15.04 -0.76
C PRO A 438 -10.75 -13.56 -0.34
N VAL A 439 -11.07 -12.67 -1.27
CA VAL A 439 -11.05 -11.21 -1.06
C VAL A 439 -12.39 -10.63 -1.48
N HIS A 440 -12.89 -9.64 -0.75
CA HIS A 440 -14.01 -8.82 -1.20
C HIS A 440 -13.56 -8.00 -2.42
N TRP A 441 -14.05 -8.33 -3.62
CA TRP A 441 -13.48 -7.81 -4.87
C TRP A 441 -13.35 -6.28 -4.92
N PRO A 442 -14.36 -5.49 -4.48
CA PRO A 442 -14.25 -4.03 -4.51
C PRO A 442 -13.23 -3.44 -3.51
N TYR A 443 -12.75 -4.23 -2.56
CA TYR A 443 -11.80 -3.82 -1.51
C TYR A 443 -10.39 -4.40 -1.70
N ASP A 444 -10.07 -4.99 -2.86
CA ASP A 444 -8.73 -5.52 -3.14
C ASP A 444 -7.63 -4.46 -2.98
N TYR A 445 -7.94 -3.21 -3.33
CA TYR A 445 -7.02 -2.07 -3.19
C TYR A 445 -6.51 -1.85 -1.76
N ALA A 446 -7.26 -2.28 -0.74
CA ALA A 446 -6.86 -2.15 0.66
C ALA A 446 -5.73 -3.12 1.05
N LEU A 447 -5.55 -4.19 0.28
CA LEU A 447 -4.49 -5.20 0.45
C LEU A 447 -3.20 -4.84 -0.30
N ARG A 448 -3.15 -3.64 -0.89
CA ARG A 448 -2.02 -3.16 -1.68
C ARG A 448 -0.84 -2.78 -0.78
N VAL A 449 0.36 -3.16 -1.22
CA VAL A 449 1.67 -2.80 -0.63
C VAL A 449 2.42 -1.89 -1.63
N TYR A 450 1.72 -0.87 -2.10
CA TYR A 450 2.23 0.12 -3.03
C TYR A 450 1.51 1.46 -2.79
N PRO A 451 2.24 2.54 -2.44
CA PRO A 451 3.69 2.60 -2.18
C PRO A 451 4.16 1.64 -1.08
N VAL A 452 5.46 1.33 -1.07
CA VAL A 452 6.05 0.43 -0.06
C VAL A 452 6.07 1.13 1.31
N PRO A 453 5.52 0.52 2.38
CA PRO A 453 5.55 1.08 3.73
C PRO A 453 6.97 1.01 4.35
N ASP A 454 7.15 1.47 5.59
CA ASP A 454 8.42 1.33 6.33
C ASP A 454 8.51 -0.03 7.04
N VAL A 455 7.37 -0.54 7.51
CA VAL A 455 7.28 -1.84 8.17
C VAL A 455 6.10 -2.64 7.64
N ILE A 456 6.31 -3.93 7.39
CA ILE A 456 5.22 -4.90 7.19
C ILE A 456 5.38 -5.99 8.24
N VAL A 457 4.29 -6.30 8.93
CA VAL A 457 4.26 -7.36 9.94
C VAL A 457 3.32 -8.45 9.46
N PHE A 458 3.91 -9.60 9.15
CA PHE A 458 3.20 -10.83 8.86
C PHE A 458 3.10 -11.64 10.13
N ALA A 459 1.99 -11.45 10.85
CA ALA A 459 1.58 -12.34 11.91
C ALA A 459 1.21 -13.70 11.26
N ASP A 460 2.20 -14.57 11.11
CA ASP A 460 2.08 -15.91 10.55
C ASP A 460 2.36 -16.95 11.65
N LYS A 461 1.92 -18.19 11.46
CA LYS A 461 2.34 -19.34 12.28
C LYS A 461 3.71 -19.90 11.90
N TYR A 462 4.24 -19.45 10.75
CA TYR A 462 5.60 -19.76 10.35
C TYR A 462 6.61 -19.27 11.40
N ASP A 463 7.81 -19.83 11.37
CA ASP A 463 8.88 -19.44 12.29
C ASP A 463 9.19 -17.93 12.14
N PRO A 464 9.42 -17.21 13.25
CA PRO A 464 9.66 -15.78 13.21
C PRO A 464 10.90 -15.45 12.40
N PHE A 465 10.83 -14.41 11.58
CA PHE A 465 11.95 -13.94 10.76
C PHE A 465 12.03 -12.41 10.78
N ASN A 466 13.16 -11.88 10.32
CA ASN A 466 13.32 -10.46 10.05
C ASN A 466 14.14 -10.31 8.77
N VAL A 467 13.56 -9.65 7.77
CA VAL A 467 14.20 -9.40 6.48
C VAL A 467 14.21 -7.90 6.22
N LEU A 468 15.39 -7.37 5.90
CA LEU A 468 15.58 -5.98 5.47
C LEU A 468 15.70 -5.94 3.94
N GLU A 469 14.77 -5.27 3.27
CA GLU A 469 14.79 -5.08 1.82
C GLU A 469 14.73 -3.57 1.49
N LEU A 470 15.26 -3.14 0.34
CA LEU A 470 15.21 -1.74 -0.13
C LEU A 470 15.80 -0.71 0.86
N HIS A 471 16.80 -1.13 1.64
CA HIS A 471 17.57 -0.32 2.61
C HIS A 471 16.80 0.29 3.79
N MET A 472 15.46 0.25 3.82
CA MET A 472 14.67 0.81 4.93
C MET A 472 13.35 0.07 5.22
N LEU A 473 12.97 -0.94 4.44
CA LEU A 473 11.78 -1.72 4.75
C LEU A 473 12.14 -2.88 5.67
N HIS A 474 11.51 -2.91 6.84
CA HIS A 474 11.55 -4.06 7.74
C HIS A 474 10.34 -4.96 7.51
N VAL A 475 10.59 -6.26 7.33
CA VAL A 475 9.53 -7.27 7.30
C VAL A 475 9.74 -8.26 8.44
N PHE A 476 8.74 -8.33 9.31
CA PHE A 476 8.68 -9.20 10.48
C PHE A 476 7.66 -10.31 10.31
#